data_AF-A0A7S0T718-F1
#
_entry.id   AF-A0A7S0T718-F1
#
_cell.length_a   1.000
_cell.length_b   1.000
_cell.length_c   1.000
_cell.angle_alpha   90.00
_cell.angle_beta   90.00
_cell.angle_gamma   90.00
#
_symmetry.space_group_name_H-M   'P 1'
#
loop_
_entity.id
_entity.type
_entity.pdbx_description
1 polymer ?
#
loop_
_entity_poly.entity_id
_entity_poly.type
_entity_poly.pdbx_seq_one_letter_code
_entity_poly.pdbx_strand_id
1 'polypeptide(L)'
;MKFRGADKYKKYCSYIENNLKQATSRVTSISMVDGGLDAARVTWELNGVNDIGRVGVDIECTYKMNLITGRILEHREVWVVNPSRTDAQAGALLESTRKAHALPLNIMETYDGVKKSMDDVLRK
;
A
#
# COMPACT_ATOMS: atom_id res chain seq x y z
N MET A 1 4.14 -0.70 6.86
CA MET A 1 4.65 0.60 6.35
C MET A 1 3.67 1.68 6.76
N LYS A 2 4.12 2.88 7.16
CA LYS A 2 3.25 3.99 7.57
C LYS A 2 3.85 5.32 7.11
N PHE A 3 3.06 6.14 6.42
CA PHE A 3 3.47 7.46 5.97
C PHE A 3 2.25 8.39 5.86
N ARG A 4 2.48 9.71 5.84
CA ARG A 4 1.44 10.73 5.64
C ARG A 4 1.72 11.58 4.39
N GLY A 5 0.65 12.04 3.75
CA GLY A 5 0.70 12.97 2.61
C GLY A 5 0.61 12.30 1.23
N ALA A 6 0.07 13.05 0.26
CA ALA A 6 -0.23 12.56 -1.09
C ALA A 6 1.03 12.26 -1.92
N ASP A 7 2.13 12.99 -1.72
CA ASP A 7 3.36 12.78 -2.49
C ASP A 7 4.02 11.43 -2.17
N LYS A 8 4.05 11.07 -0.89
CA LYS A 8 4.54 9.75 -0.44
C LYS A 8 3.62 8.64 -0.94
N TYR A 9 2.32 8.90 -1.03
CA TYR A 9 1.34 7.97 -1.60
C TYR A 9 1.60 7.69 -3.08
N LYS A 10 1.90 8.72 -3.88
CA LYS A 10 2.24 8.55 -5.30
C LYS A 10 3.50 7.69 -5.49
N LYS A 11 4.55 7.94 -4.69
CA LYS A 11 5.78 7.11 -4.68
C LYS A 11 5.53 5.67 -4.22
N TYR A 12 4.55 5.49 -3.34
CA TYR A 12 4.14 4.16 -2.93
C TYR A 12 3.51 3.38 -4.09
N CYS A 13 2.54 3.99 -4.79
CA CYS A 13 1.84 3.38 -5.92
C CYS A 13 2.76 3.04 -7.11
N SER A 14 3.85 3.79 -7.31
CA SER A 14 4.80 3.52 -8.39
C SER A 14 5.58 2.19 -8.21
N TYR A 15 5.46 1.52 -7.07
CA TYR A 15 6.08 0.19 -6.87
C TYR A 15 5.64 -0.80 -7.94
N ILE A 16 4.33 -0.91 -8.20
CA ILE A 16 3.76 -1.88 -9.15
C ILE A 16 4.32 -1.60 -10.55
N GLU A 17 4.29 -0.34 -10.98
CA GLU A 17 4.78 0.09 -12.29
C GLU A 17 6.28 -0.20 -12.49
N ASN A 18 7.08 -0.05 -11.42
CA ASN A 18 8.53 -0.23 -11.48
C ASN A 18 8.98 -1.69 -11.38
N ASN A 19 8.17 -2.58 -10.81
CA ASN A 19 8.62 -3.93 -10.44
C ASN A 19 7.82 -5.05 -11.13
N LEU A 20 6.63 -4.76 -11.67
CA LEU A 20 5.76 -5.76 -12.30
C LEU A 20 5.50 -5.40 -13.77
N LYS A 21 5.74 -6.38 -14.64
CA LYS A 21 5.38 -6.34 -16.06
C LYS A 21 4.03 -7.03 -16.24
N GLN A 22 3.28 -6.61 -17.26
CA GLN A 22 1.98 -7.20 -17.61
C GLN A 22 1.00 -7.25 -16.42
N ALA A 23 1.05 -6.22 -15.57
CA ALA A 23 0.24 -6.16 -14.37
C ALA A 23 -1.25 -6.08 -14.73
N THR A 24 -2.04 -6.96 -14.13
CA THR A 24 -3.50 -6.98 -14.24
C THR A 24 -4.10 -6.98 -12.84
N SER A 25 -5.23 -6.30 -12.67
CA SER A 25 -5.92 -6.20 -11.40
C SER A 25 -7.40 -6.52 -11.54
N ARG A 26 -7.97 -7.17 -10.53
CA ARG A 26 -9.40 -7.45 -10.48
C ARG A 26 -9.93 -7.23 -9.07
N VAL A 27 -10.95 -6.39 -8.93
CA VAL A 27 -11.69 -6.28 -7.67
C VAL A 27 -12.54 -7.54 -7.47
N THR A 28 -12.40 -8.18 -6.32
CA THR A 28 -13.12 -9.40 -5.96
C THR A 28 -14.25 -9.13 -4.97
N SER A 29 -14.09 -8.12 -4.12
CA SER A 29 -15.10 -7.73 -3.14
C SER A 29 -15.01 -6.25 -2.78
N ILE A 30 -16.17 -5.64 -2.54
CA ILE A 30 -16.31 -4.32 -1.94
C ILE A 30 -17.38 -4.44 -0.85
N SER A 31 -17.05 -4.04 0.37
CA SER A 31 -17.99 -3.98 1.47
C SER A 31 -17.72 -2.78 2.37
N MET A 32 -18.75 -2.35 3.09
CA MET A 32 -18.55 -1.43 4.22
C MET A 32 -17.99 -2.22 5.40
N VAL A 33 -17.12 -1.60 6.19
CA VAL A 33 -16.64 -2.22 7.42
C VAL A 33 -17.74 -2.10 8.48
N ASP A 34 -18.07 -3.21 9.14
CA ASP A 34 -19.12 -3.24 10.17
C ASP A 34 -18.90 -2.17 11.24
N GLY A 35 -19.97 -1.43 11.55
CA GLY A 35 -19.97 -0.42 12.63
C GLY A 35 -19.63 1.01 12.19
N GLY A 36 -19.47 1.31 10.90
CA GLY A 36 -19.27 2.68 10.42
C GLY A 36 -19.64 2.90 8.95
N LEU A 37 -20.17 4.09 8.62
CA LEU A 37 -20.44 4.51 7.24
C LEU A 37 -19.22 5.11 6.55
N ASP A 38 -18.14 5.39 7.30
CA ASP A 38 -16.96 6.10 6.84
C ASP A 38 -15.77 5.18 6.50
N ALA A 39 -15.97 3.85 6.56
CA ALA A 39 -14.93 2.87 6.28
C ALA A 39 -15.40 1.80 5.27
N ALA A 40 -14.61 1.62 4.21
CA ALA A 40 -14.84 0.61 3.18
C ALA A 40 -13.67 -0.37 3.13
N ARG A 41 -13.98 -1.66 2.97
CA ARG A 41 -13.03 -2.73 2.67
C ARG A 41 -13.15 -3.10 1.19
N VAL A 42 -12.03 -3.15 0.51
CA VAL A 42 -11.92 -3.56 -0.89
C VAL A 42 -10.90 -4.68 -0.97
N THR A 43 -11.31 -5.83 -1.46
CA THR A 43 -10.42 -6.94 -1.77
C THR A 43 -10.23 -7.02 -3.26
N TRP A 44 -8.98 -7.16 -3.69
CA TRP A 44 -8.62 -7.24 -5.10
C TRP A 44 -7.41 -8.13 -5.32
N GLU A 45 -7.36 -8.71 -6.50
CA GLU A 45 -6.27 -9.55 -6.98
C GLU A 45 -5.35 -8.70 -7.85
N LEU A 46 -4.05 -8.88 -7.70
CA LEU A 46 -3.01 -8.35 -8.57
C LEU A 46 -2.23 -9.54 -9.16
N ASN A 47 -2.16 -9.62 -10.49
CA ASN A 47 -1.31 -10.58 -11.19
C ASN A 47 -0.28 -9.83 -12.03
N GLY A 48 0.91 -10.38 -12.19
CA GLY A 48 1.93 -9.80 -13.06
C GLY A 48 3.14 -10.73 -13.21
N VAL A 49 4.19 -10.19 -13.81
CA VAL A 49 5.46 -10.89 -14.04
C VAL A 49 6.59 -10.03 -13.49
N ASN A 50 7.42 -10.58 -12.61
CA ASN A 50 8.68 -9.97 -12.21
C ASN A 50 9.84 -10.63 -12.98
N ASP A 51 11.09 -10.27 -12.67
CA ASP A 51 12.25 -10.79 -13.40
C ASP A 51 12.51 -12.29 -13.19
N ILE A 52 11.86 -12.93 -12.20
CA ILE A 52 12.04 -14.35 -11.86
C ILE A 52 10.84 -15.20 -12.31
N GLY A 53 9.65 -14.61 -12.46
CA GLY A 53 8.46 -15.35 -12.92
C GLY A 53 7.15 -14.65 -12.63
N ARG A 54 6.06 -15.44 -12.70
CA ARG A 54 4.71 -14.96 -12.44
C ARG A 54 4.48 -14.76 -10.96
N VAL A 55 3.73 -13.71 -10.65
CA VAL A 55 3.30 -13.38 -9.29
C VAL A 55 1.80 -13.12 -9.29
N GLY A 56 1.14 -13.66 -8.27
CA GLY A 56 -0.26 -13.42 -7.96
C GLY A 56 -0.39 -13.05 -6.50
N VAL A 57 -1.05 -11.93 -6.22
CA VAL A 57 -1.19 -11.37 -4.88
C VAL A 57 -2.66 -11.06 -4.62
N ASP A 58 -3.12 -11.42 -3.44
CA ASP A 58 -4.40 -10.99 -2.89
C ASP A 58 -4.17 -9.78 -1.98
N ILE A 59 -4.89 -8.69 -2.26
CA ILE A 59 -4.72 -7.42 -1.57
C ILE A 59 -6.04 -7.05 -0.92
N GLU A 60 -6.00 -6.87 0.40
CA GLU A 60 -7.10 -6.29 1.16
C GLU A 60 -6.74 -4.85 1.51
N CYS A 61 -7.57 -3.91 1.04
CA CYS A 61 -7.48 -2.49 1.34
C CYS A 61 -8.62 -2.08 2.28
N THR A 62 -8.30 -1.24 3.28
CA THR A 62 -9.29 -0.52 4.09
C THR A 62 -9.12 0.97 3.86
N TYR A 63 -10.19 1.63 3.46
CA TYR A 63 -10.24 3.07 3.23
C TYR A 63 -11.12 3.73 4.27
N LYS A 64 -10.59 4.72 4.99
CA LYS A 64 -11.39 5.64 5.80
C LYS A 64 -11.63 6.91 5.00
N MET A 65 -12.88 7.34 4.89
CA MET A 65 -13.29 8.44 4.02
C MET A 65 -13.94 9.56 4.82
N ASN A 66 -13.72 10.79 4.37
CA ASN A 66 -14.53 11.92 4.75
C ASN A 66 -15.80 11.91 3.88
N LEU A 67 -16.96 11.64 4.48
CA LEU A 67 -18.22 11.49 3.75
C LEU A 67 -18.76 12.79 3.15
N ILE A 68 -18.35 13.96 3.68
CA ILE A 68 -18.78 15.27 3.16
C ILE A 68 -18.02 15.61 1.87
N THR A 69 -16.71 15.31 1.85
CA THR A 69 -15.80 15.71 0.75
C THR A 69 -15.49 14.58 -0.22
N GLY A 70 -15.85 13.33 0.11
CA GLY A 70 -15.47 12.13 -0.65
C GLY A 70 -13.98 11.79 -0.59
N ARG A 71 -13.18 12.51 0.20
CA ARG A 71 -11.71 12.32 0.25
C ARG A 71 -11.33 11.15 1.15
N ILE A 72 -10.34 10.37 0.72
CA ILE A 72 -9.70 9.35 1.55
C ILE A 72 -8.86 10.05 2.62
N LEU A 73 -9.14 9.73 3.88
CA LEU A 73 -8.40 10.20 5.06
C LEU A 73 -7.29 9.21 5.43
N GLU A 74 -7.55 7.93 5.26
CA GLU A 74 -6.61 6.87 5.60
C GLU A 74 -6.78 5.69 4.64
N HIS A 75 -5.65 5.13 4.20
CA HIS A 75 -5.62 3.90 3.41
C HIS A 75 -4.66 2.92 4.11
N ARG A 76 -5.16 1.72 4.42
CA ARG A 76 -4.36 0.59 4.87
C ARG A 76 -4.49 -0.53 3.86
N GLU A 77 -3.42 -1.30 3.70
CA GLU A 77 -3.43 -2.46 2.83
C GLU A 77 -2.58 -3.60 3.38
N VAL A 78 -3.06 -4.81 3.11
CA VAL A 78 -2.40 -6.08 3.45
C VAL A 78 -2.29 -6.86 2.16
N TRP A 79 -1.10 -7.39 1.87
CA TRP A 79 -0.88 -8.20 0.68
C TRP A 79 -0.51 -9.60 1.12
N VAL A 80 -1.09 -10.59 0.44
CA VAL A 80 -0.84 -11.99 0.66
C VAL A 80 -0.45 -12.60 -0.69
N VAL A 81 0.76 -13.14 -0.79
CA VAL A 81 1.19 -13.86 -1.98
C VAL A 81 0.33 -15.12 -2.11
N ASN A 82 -0.27 -15.31 -3.28
CA ASN A 82 -1.09 -16.47 -3.57
C ASN A 82 -0.23 -17.55 -4.23
N PRO A 83 0.04 -18.70 -3.56
CA PRO A 83 0.95 -19.71 -4.07
C PRO A 83 0.45 -20.41 -5.35
N SER A 84 -0.87 -20.45 -5.58
CA SER A 84 -1.44 -21.07 -6.78
C SER A 84 -1.26 -20.24 -8.05
N ARG A 85 -0.97 -18.94 -7.89
CA ARG A 85 -0.76 -17.97 -8.99
C ARG A 85 0.66 -17.43 -9.04
N THR A 86 1.56 -17.92 -8.18
CA THR A 86 2.92 -17.41 -8.02
C THR A 86 3.94 -18.52 -8.20
N ASP A 87 4.94 -18.28 -9.04
CA ASP A 87 6.06 -19.20 -9.18
C ASP A 87 6.94 -19.13 -7.91
N ALA A 88 7.43 -20.28 -7.42
CA ALA A 88 7.95 -20.44 -6.04
C ALA A 88 9.01 -19.40 -5.60
N GLN A 89 9.89 -18.98 -6.51
CA GLN A 89 10.95 -18.00 -6.23
C GLN A 89 10.50 -16.55 -6.48
N ALA A 90 9.47 -16.34 -7.31
CA ALA A 90 9.00 -15.02 -7.67
C ALA A 90 8.29 -14.31 -6.51
N GLY A 91 7.59 -15.06 -5.65
CA GLY A 91 6.91 -14.53 -4.46
C GLY A 91 7.88 -13.94 -3.42
N ALA A 92 8.97 -14.64 -3.12
CA ALA A 92 9.97 -14.18 -2.17
C ALA A 92 10.68 -12.90 -2.64
N LEU A 93 10.96 -12.78 -3.95
CA LEU A 93 11.50 -11.55 -4.53
C LEU A 93 10.51 -10.39 -4.39
N LEU A 94 9.22 -10.61 -4.65
CA LEU A 94 8.20 -9.58 -4.51
C LEU A 94 8.12 -9.05 -3.07
N GLU A 95 8.10 -9.94 -2.07
CA GLU A 95 8.08 -9.51 -0.68
C GLU A 95 9.34 -8.73 -0.28
N SER A 96 10.51 -9.18 -0.74
CA SER A 96 11.79 -8.53 -0.47
C SER A 96 11.86 -7.13 -1.11
N THR A 97 11.55 -7.02 -2.40
CA THR A 97 11.58 -5.76 -3.14
C THR A 97 10.55 -4.77 -2.59
N ARG A 98 9.37 -5.23 -2.17
CA ARG A 98 8.36 -4.36 -1.54
C ARG A 98 8.81 -3.86 -0.17
N LYS A 99 9.43 -4.72 0.65
CA LYS A 99 10.03 -4.30 1.93
C LYS A 99 11.10 -3.24 1.70
N ALA A 100 11.98 -3.44 0.71
CA ALA A 100 13.01 -2.48 0.33
C ALA A 100 12.42 -1.15 -0.15
N HIS A 101 11.38 -1.19 -1.00
CA HIS A 101 10.68 0.01 -1.49
C HIS A 101 10.01 0.82 -0.37
N ALA A 102 9.60 0.15 0.72
CA ALA A 102 9.01 0.81 1.88
C ALA A 102 10.03 1.53 2.78
N LEU A 103 11.32 1.16 2.74
CA LEU A 103 12.34 1.71 3.65
C LEU A 103 12.53 3.23 3.51
N PRO A 104 12.74 3.81 2.31
CA PRO A 104 12.95 5.24 2.17
C PRO A 104 11.75 6.06 2.66
N LEU A 105 10.54 5.55 2.44
CA LEU A 105 9.30 6.22 2.82
C LEU A 105 9.07 6.19 4.33
N ASN A 106 9.41 5.09 5.01
CA ASN A 106 9.41 5.03 6.47
C ASN A 106 10.45 5.99 7.08
N ILE A 107 11.66 6.05 6.50
CA ILE A 107 12.73 6.96 6.94
C ILE A 107 12.27 8.42 6.84
N MET A 108 11.72 8.83 5.70
CA MET A 108 11.18 10.18 5.50
C MET A 108 10.08 10.52 6.52
N GLU A 109 9.19 9.57 6.86
CA GLU A 109 8.17 9.79 7.89
C GLU A 109 8.76 9.99 9.29
N THR A 110 9.80 9.23 9.66
CA THR A 110 10.51 9.43 10.93
C THR A 110 11.16 10.81 11.00
N TYR A 111 11.84 11.24 9.94
CA TYR A 111 12.44 12.57 9.87
C TYR A 111 11.40 13.70 9.98
N ASP A 112 10.27 13.60 9.27
CA ASP A 112 9.20 14.60 9.35
C ASP A 112 8.59 14.69 10.75
N GLY A 113 8.46 13.54 11.45
CA GLY A 113 8.00 13.49 12.83
C GLY A 113 8.96 14.20 13.79
N VAL A 114 10.26 13.94 13.66
CA VAL A 114 11.30 14.61 14.46
C VAL A 114 11.28 16.12 14.21
N LYS A 115 11.29 16.56 12.95
CA LYS A 115 11.26 17.98 12.59
C LYS A 115 10.05 18.71 13.18
N LYS A 116 8.85 18.13 13.07
CA LYS A 116 7.64 18.71 13.68
C LYS A 116 7.74 18.83 15.19
N SER A 117 8.28 17.81 15.86
CA SER A 117 8.45 17.87 17.32
C SER A 117 9.43 18.97 17.74
N MET A 118 10.50 19.21 16.97
CA MET A 118 11.44 20.30 17.24
C MET A 118 10.82 21.67 16.98
N ASP A 119 10.07 21.83 15.89
CA ASP A 119 9.37 23.08 15.57
C ASP A 119 8.30 23.44 16.63
N ASP A 120 7.58 22.45 17.16
CA ASP A 120 6.59 22.66 18.23
C ASP A 120 7.23 23.02 19.58
N VAL A 121 8.45 22.53 19.85
CA VAL A 121 9.21 22.89 21.06
C VAL A 121 9.80 24.30 20.94
N LEU A 122 10.27 24.70 19.75
CA LEU A 122 10.84 26.04 19.51
C LEU A 122 9.78 27.15 19.40
N ARG A 123 8.50 26.80 19.22
CA ARG A 123 7.37 27.74 19.18
C ARG A 123 6.62 27.88 20.51
N LYS A 124 7.06 27.20 21.56
CA LYS A 124 6.63 27.42 22.95
C LYS A 124 7.64 28.31 23.68
#